data_AF-A0A0S7EMH3-F1
#
_entry.id   AF-A0A0S7EMH3-F1
#
_cell.length_a   1.000
_cell.length_b   1.000
_cell.length_c   1.000
_cell.angle_alpha   90.00
_cell.angle_beta   90.00
_cell.angle_gamma   90.00
#
_symmetry.space_group_name_H-M   'P 1'
#
loop_
_entity.id
_entity.type
_entity.pdbx_description
1 polymer ?
#
loop_
_entity_poly.entity_id
_entity_poly.type
_entity_poly.pdbx_seq_one_letter_code
_entity_poly.pdbx_strand_id
1 'polypeptide(L)'
;RSLGLSVRSPRGVLEAFHPDHDLQLCVWGCPASHRVDALRPPPQAAGAAEAHCATLLPARDVYYHACVFDLTASGDMNSSGAAVSALQDALSMTGGGQGVHLLPARCRTSGTAAALLPLSMLGVLGGAWITCC
;
A
#
# COMPACT_ATOMS: atom_id res chain seq x y z
N ARG A 1 1.84 -7.90 -1.64
CA ARG A 1 3.24 -8.29 -1.39
C ARG A 1 3.87 -7.22 -0.50
N SER A 2 4.32 -7.58 0.69
CA SER A 2 4.99 -6.68 1.64
C SER A 2 6.33 -7.29 2.08
N LEU A 3 7.24 -6.45 2.59
CA LEU A 3 8.51 -6.86 3.17
C LEU A 3 8.51 -6.49 4.66
N GLY A 4 9.02 -7.38 5.51
CA GLY A 4 9.22 -7.14 6.93
C GLY A 4 10.70 -7.04 7.28
N LEU A 5 11.06 -6.09 8.14
CA LEU A 5 12.42 -5.90 8.64
C LEU A 5 12.41 -5.95 10.17
N SER A 6 13.40 -6.61 10.76
CA SER A 6 13.68 -6.57 12.20
C SER A 6 15.18 -6.40 12.43
N VAL A 7 15.56 -5.56 13.39
CA VAL A 7 16.96 -5.23 13.69
C VAL A 7 17.18 -5.29 15.20
N ARG A 8 18.30 -5.88 15.62
CA ARG A 8 18.78 -5.86 17.01
C ARG A 8 20.14 -5.19 17.03
N SER A 9 20.31 -4.15 17.85
CA SER A 9 21.56 -3.39 17.95
C SER A 9 21.89 -3.08 19.42
N PRO A 10 23.18 -3.06 19.81
CA PRO A 10 23.61 -2.58 21.13
C PRO A 10 23.25 -1.11 21.34
N ARG A 11 22.90 -0.72 22.57
CA ARG A 11 22.51 0.67 22.90
C ARG A 11 23.57 1.70 22.51
N GLY A 12 24.85 1.42 22.80
CA GLY A 12 25.95 2.31 22.45
C GLY A 12 26.09 2.57 20.95
N VAL A 13 25.59 1.67 20.09
CA VAL A 13 25.58 1.88 18.63
C VAL A 13 24.38 2.71 18.19
N LEU A 14 23.22 2.55 18.83
CA LEU A 14 22.02 3.34 18.55
C LEU A 14 22.17 4.81 19.01
N GLU A 15 22.94 5.03 20.06
CA GLU A 15 23.15 6.35 20.67
C GLU A 15 24.38 7.09 20.11
N ALA A 16 25.28 6.40 19.39
CA ALA A 16 26.48 6.97 18.78
C ALA A 16 26.18 7.73 17.46
N PHE A 17 25.18 8.60 17.48
CA PHE A 17 24.72 9.32 16.30
C PHE A 17 25.29 10.74 16.23
N HIS A 18 25.65 11.18 15.02
CA HIS A 18 26.06 12.57 14.77
C HIS A 18 24.83 13.45 14.52
N PRO A 19 24.74 14.66 15.09
CA PRO A 19 23.59 15.56 14.91
C PRO A 19 23.33 16.00 13.45
N ASP A 20 24.33 15.85 12.57
CA ASP A 20 24.22 16.18 11.14
C ASP A 20 23.56 15.07 10.32
N HIS A 21 23.32 13.90 10.90
CA HIS A 21 22.63 12.82 10.22
C HIS A 21 21.12 12.93 10.43
N ASP A 22 20.38 12.70 9.36
CA ASP A 22 18.97 12.96 9.24
C ASP A 22 18.15 11.73 9.65
N LEU A 23 17.19 11.97 10.55
CA LEU A 23 16.06 11.12 10.99
C LEU A 23 16.31 9.60 11.18
N GLN A 24 16.41 9.16 12.44
CA GLN A 24 16.41 7.72 12.79
C GLN A 24 15.03 7.22 13.26
N LEU A 25 14.26 6.58 12.37
CA LEU A 25 12.92 6.05 12.70
C LEU A 25 12.94 4.95 13.77
N CYS A 26 13.99 4.12 13.82
CA CYS A 26 14.09 3.05 14.81
C CYS A 26 14.40 3.55 16.23
N VAL A 27 14.92 4.77 16.37
CA VAL A 27 15.30 5.38 17.65
C VAL A 27 14.24 6.37 18.11
N TRP A 28 13.83 7.28 17.22
CA TRP A 28 12.93 8.40 17.55
C TRP A 28 11.48 8.17 17.10
N GLY A 29 11.21 7.09 16.36
CA GLY A 29 9.92 6.85 15.74
C GLY A 29 9.64 7.77 14.56
N CYS A 30 8.43 7.68 14.02
CA CYS A 30 7.99 8.56 12.95
C CYS A 30 7.70 9.98 13.48
N PRO A 31 8.06 11.04 12.73
CA PRO A 31 7.62 12.40 13.03
C PRO A 31 6.09 12.50 13.07
N ALA A 32 5.55 13.45 13.85
CA ALA A 32 4.10 13.57 14.05
C ALA A 32 3.31 13.72 12.73
N SER A 33 3.86 14.45 11.76
CA SER A 33 3.27 14.63 10.42
C SER A 33 3.14 13.35 9.61
N HIS A 34 3.90 12.30 9.93
CA HIS A 34 3.91 11.03 9.22
C HIS A 34 3.26 9.89 10.03
N ARG A 35 2.61 10.22 11.15
CA ARG A 35 1.86 9.24 11.94
C ARG A 35 0.44 9.15 11.39
N VAL A 36 0.04 7.93 11.04
CA VAL A 36 -1.34 7.63 10.66
C VAL A 36 -2.12 7.30 11.93
N ASP A 37 -3.19 8.03 12.21
CA ASP A 37 -4.07 7.74 13.34
C ASP A 37 -4.97 6.53 13.02
N ALA A 38 -4.49 5.34 13.38
CA ALA A 38 -5.22 4.08 13.17
C ALA A 38 -6.44 3.91 14.08
N LEU A 39 -6.60 4.74 15.13
CA LEU A 39 -7.77 4.74 16.00
C LEU A 39 -8.92 5.57 15.44
N ARG A 40 -8.64 6.42 14.46
CA ARG A 40 -9.70 7.03 13.67
C ARG A 40 -10.35 5.93 12.83
N PRO A 41 -11.64 5.62 13.05
CA PRO A 41 -12.35 4.73 12.14
C PRO A 41 -12.17 5.28 10.73
N PRO A 42 -11.92 4.46 9.69
CA PRO A 42 -11.97 4.97 8.32
C PRO A 42 -13.32 5.66 8.23
N PRO A 43 -13.35 6.98 8.00
CA PRO A 43 -14.60 7.68 8.06
C PRO A 43 -15.53 7.00 7.06
N GLN A 44 -16.83 7.00 7.35
CA GLN A 44 -17.88 6.64 6.39
C GLN A 44 -17.75 7.46 5.08
N ALA A 45 -16.82 8.42 5.03
CA ALA A 45 -16.27 9.13 3.90
C ALA A 45 -15.36 8.32 2.96
N ALA A 46 -15.18 6.99 3.10
CA ALA A 46 -14.50 6.20 2.06
C ALA A 46 -15.12 6.45 0.67
N GLY A 47 -16.46 6.49 0.59
CA GLY A 47 -17.17 6.85 -0.65
C GLY A 47 -16.96 8.32 -1.09
N ALA A 48 -16.83 9.26 -0.14
CA ALA A 48 -16.56 10.66 -0.46
C ALA A 48 -15.12 10.87 -0.97
N ALA A 49 -14.15 10.19 -0.35
CA ALA A 49 -12.76 10.17 -0.80
C ALA A 49 -12.64 9.51 -2.19
N GLU A 50 -13.32 8.38 -2.41
CA GLU A 50 -13.36 7.72 -3.71
C GLU A 50 -13.98 8.61 -4.81
N ALA A 51 -15.06 9.33 -4.50
CA ALA A 51 -15.70 10.25 -5.43
C ALA A 51 -14.79 11.45 -5.74
N HIS A 52 -14.14 12.03 -4.72
CA HIS A 52 -13.20 13.14 -4.89
C HIS A 52 -11.97 12.73 -5.70
N CYS A 53 -11.35 11.59 -5.40
CA CYS A 53 -10.19 11.11 -6.15
C CYS A 53 -10.55 10.74 -7.60
N ALA A 54 -11.81 10.31 -7.85
CA ALA A 54 -12.27 9.99 -9.20
C ALA A 54 -12.48 11.23 -10.09
N THR A 55 -12.64 12.44 -9.52
CA THR A 55 -12.69 13.67 -10.32
C THR A 55 -11.30 14.21 -10.65
N LEU A 56 -10.29 13.88 -9.84
CA LEU A 56 -8.92 14.39 -9.99
C LEU A 56 -8.04 13.51 -10.88
N LEU A 57 -8.23 12.20 -10.85
CA LEU A 57 -7.31 11.24 -11.46
C LEU A 57 -8.00 10.50 -12.63
N PRO A 58 -7.31 10.35 -13.77
CA PRO A 58 -7.92 9.82 -15.00
C PRO A 58 -8.15 8.30 -14.97
N ALA A 59 -7.47 7.57 -14.08
CA ALA A 59 -7.53 6.12 -13.99
C ALA A 59 -7.64 5.67 -12.52
N ARG A 60 -8.31 4.52 -12.30
CA ARG A 60 -8.38 3.85 -10.99
C ARG A 60 -7.18 2.93 -10.79
N ASP A 61 -6.01 3.54 -10.65
CA ASP A 61 -4.73 2.85 -10.53
C ASP A 61 -4.00 3.18 -9.21
N VAL A 62 -2.69 2.98 -9.14
CA VAL A 62 -1.88 3.25 -7.95
C VAL A 62 -2.03 4.70 -7.43
N TYR A 63 -2.17 5.69 -8.32
CA TYR A 63 -2.33 7.09 -7.90
C TYR A 63 -3.72 7.33 -7.30
N TYR A 64 -4.75 6.71 -7.87
CA TYR A 64 -6.11 6.77 -7.31
C TYR A 64 -6.17 6.16 -5.92
N HIS A 65 -5.58 4.98 -5.74
CA HIS A 65 -5.57 4.32 -4.43
C HIS A 65 -4.70 5.06 -3.41
N ALA A 66 -3.61 5.70 -3.84
CA ALA A 66 -2.82 6.58 -2.99
C ALA A 66 -3.66 7.79 -2.53
N CYS A 67 -4.36 8.45 -3.44
CA CYS A 67 -5.28 9.55 -3.09
C CYS A 67 -6.33 9.12 -2.07
N VAL A 68 -7.02 8.00 -2.31
CA VAL A 68 -8.06 7.52 -1.38
C VAL A 68 -7.46 7.20 -0.01
N PHE A 69 -6.28 6.58 0.02
CA PHE A 69 -5.57 6.30 1.26
C PHE A 69 -5.21 7.59 2.01
N ASP A 70 -4.58 8.56 1.34
CA ASP A 70 -4.15 9.82 1.94
C ASP A 70 -5.32 10.61 2.54
N LEU A 71 -6.46 10.64 1.82
CA LEU A 71 -7.69 11.30 2.30
C LEU A 71 -8.32 10.58 3.50
N THR A 72 -8.35 9.24 3.46
CA THR A 72 -8.97 8.45 4.54
C THR A 72 -8.09 8.38 5.79
N ALA A 73 -6.77 8.36 5.62
CA ALA A 73 -5.77 8.35 6.69
C ALA A 73 -5.59 9.73 7.34
N SER A 74 -5.49 10.79 6.53
CA SER A 74 -5.24 12.15 7.04
C SER A 74 -6.52 12.88 7.42
N GLY A 75 -7.65 12.56 6.77
CA GLY A 75 -8.91 13.27 6.95
C GLY A 75 -8.93 14.69 6.32
N ASP A 76 -7.90 15.05 5.54
CA ASP A 76 -7.77 16.35 4.86
C ASP A 76 -7.87 16.18 3.34
N MET A 77 -8.83 16.87 2.72
CA MET A 77 -9.05 16.85 1.27
C MET A 77 -7.85 17.40 0.47
N ASN A 78 -7.04 18.27 1.07
CA ASN A 78 -5.86 18.83 0.39
C ASN A 78 -4.73 17.80 0.23
N SER A 79 -4.77 16.69 0.98
CA SER A 79 -3.78 15.61 0.86
C SER A 79 -3.86 14.90 -0.50
N SER A 80 -4.98 15.04 -1.24
CA SER A 80 -5.11 14.55 -2.62
C SER A 80 -4.10 15.17 -3.59
N GLY A 81 -3.58 16.37 -3.29
CA GLY A 81 -2.58 17.05 -4.11
C GLY A 81 -1.29 16.25 -4.27
N ALA A 82 -0.89 15.49 -3.24
CA ALA A 82 0.30 14.64 -3.29
C ALA A 82 0.20 13.57 -4.39
N ALA A 83 -0.97 12.92 -4.51
CA ALA A 83 -1.21 11.91 -5.54
C ALA A 83 -1.25 12.50 -6.95
N VAL A 84 -1.80 13.71 -7.12
CA VAL A 84 -1.82 14.42 -8.41
C VAL A 84 -0.41 14.84 -8.83
N SER A 85 0.38 15.39 -7.91
CA SER A 85 1.78 15.75 -8.16
C SER A 85 2.62 14.51 -8.51
N ALA A 86 2.44 13.39 -7.81
CA ALA A 86 3.14 12.15 -8.12
C ALA A 86 2.82 11.62 -9.53
N LEU A 87 1.58 11.76 -10.00
CA LEU A 87 1.20 11.41 -11.37
C LEU A 87 1.89 12.35 -12.39
N GLN A 88 1.89 13.65 -12.12
CA GLN A 88 2.56 14.64 -12.99
C GLN A 88 4.06 14.40 -13.08
N ASP A 89 4.71 14.08 -11.96
CA ASP A 89 6.13 13.73 -11.93
C ASP A 89 6.40 12.50 -12.79
N ALA A 90 5.61 11.43 -12.63
CA ALA A 90 5.77 10.23 -13.43
C ALA A 90 5.54 10.47 -14.93
N LEU A 91 4.57 11.33 -15.29
CA LEU A 91 4.34 11.75 -16.68
C LEU A 91 5.52 12.56 -17.23
N SER A 92 6.16 13.40 -16.41
CA SER A 92 7.33 14.17 -16.83
C SER A 92 8.57 13.29 -17.06
N MET A 93 8.69 12.20 -16.29
CA MET A 93 9.80 11.25 -16.38
C MET A 93 9.61 10.21 -17.49
N THR A 94 8.37 9.92 -17.88
CA THR A 94 8.05 8.97 -18.94
C THR A 94 7.66 9.73 -20.20
N GLY A 95 8.63 9.89 -21.12
CA GLY A 95 8.54 10.68 -22.36
C GLY A 95 7.52 10.22 -23.41
N GLY A 96 6.33 9.79 -22.99
CA GLY A 96 5.20 9.34 -23.80
C GLY A 96 4.03 8.77 -22.99
N GLY A 97 4.03 8.86 -21.65
CA GLY A 97 2.95 8.36 -20.78
C GLY A 97 2.75 6.83 -20.75
N GLN A 98 3.50 6.08 -21.56
CA GLN A 98 3.48 4.63 -21.55
C GLN A 98 4.09 4.10 -20.24
N GLY A 99 3.31 3.35 -19.47
CA GLY A 99 3.77 2.70 -18.24
C GLY A 99 3.55 3.48 -16.93
N VAL A 100 2.92 4.66 -16.97
CA VAL A 100 2.60 5.42 -15.75
C VAL A 100 1.47 4.75 -14.97
N HIS A 101 0.43 4.30 -15.67
CA HIS A 101 -0.70 3.65 -15.04
C HIS A 101 -0.38 2.19 -14.71
N LEU A 102 -0.09 1.93 -13.44
CA LEU A 102 0.09 0.60 -12.90
C LEU A 102 -1.28 0.08 -12.41
N LEU A 103 -1.94 -0.75 -13.22
CA LEU A 103 -3.12 -1.45 -12.75
C LEU A 103 -2.72 -2.35 -11.56
N PRO A 104 -3.56 -2.44 -10.51
CA PRO A 104 -3.35 -3.39 -9.43
C PRO A 104 -3.17 -4.78 -10.06
N ALA A 105 -2.03 -5.40 -9.84
CA ALA A 105 -1.77 -6.74 -10.34
C ALA A 105 -2.86 -7.65 -9.78
N ARG A 106 -3.78 -8.11 -10.64
CA ARG A 106 -4.74 -9.13 -10.25
C ARG A 106 -3.91 -10.35 -9.87
N CYS A 107 -4.06 -10.81 -8.63
CA CYS A 107 -3.46 -12.07 -8.23
C CYS A 107 -4.04 -13.13 -9.17
N ARG A 108 -3.27 -13.56 -10.18
CA ARG A 108 -3.58 -14.76 -10.95
C ARG A 108 -3.46 -15.88 -9.93
N THR A 109 -4.59 -16.34 -9.42
CA THR A 109 -4.65 -17.71 -8.94
C THR A 109 -4.21 -18.54 -10.15
N SER A 110 -2.97 -19.03 -10.11
CA SER A 110 -2.58 -20.12 -10.99
C SER A 110 -3.35 -21.32 -10.48
N GLY A 111 -4.66 -21.35 -10.77
CA GLY A 111 -5.44 -22.57 -10.76
C GLY A 111 -4.79 -23.43 -11.81
N THR A 112 -3.81 -24.23 -11.39
CA THR A 112 -3.38 -25.40 -12.12
C THR A 112 -4.66 -26.13 -12.48
N ALA A 113 -5.03 -26.09 -13.76
CA ALA A 113 -5.97 -27.05 -14.33
C ALA A 113 -5.31 -28.41 -14.09
N ALA A 114 -5.60 -28.99 -12.93
CA ALA A 114 -5.17 -30.32 -12.58
C ALA A 114 -5.81 -31.23 -13.63
N ALA A 115 -4.96 -31.72 -14.52
CA ALA A 115 -5.32 -32.75 -15.48
C ALA A 115 -6.05 -33.86 -14.70
N LEU A 116 -7.28 -34.13 -15.13
CA LEU A 116 -8.14 -35.19 -14.59
C LEU A 116 -7.43 -36.54 -14.80
N LEU A 117 -6.69 -36.99 -13.79
CA LEU A 117 -6.26 -38.37 -13.63
C LEU A 117 -7.28 -39.05 -12.71
N PRO A 118 -7.99 -40.10 -13.17
CA PRO A 118 -8.92 -40.80 -12.32
C PRO A 118 -8.13 -41.79 -11.45
N LEU A 119 -7.84 -41.41 -10.21
CA LEU A 119 -7.46 -42.39 -9.19
C LEU A 119 -8.55 -42.47 -8.12
N SER A 120 -9.13 -43.66 -8.11
CA SER A 120 -10.23 -44.11 -7.28
C SER A 120 -9.89 -44.06 -5.78
N MET A 121 -10.88 -43.56 -5.03
CA MET A 121 -11.25 -43.89 -3.65
C MET A 121 -10.47 -43.35 -2.43
N LEU A 122 -11.28 -42.67 -1.61
CA LEU A 122 -11.34 -42.60 -0.14
C LEU A 122 -10.58 -41.50 0.59
N GLY A 123 -11.35 -40.50 1.04
CA GLY A 123 -10.96 -39.52 2.06
C GLY A 123 -11.89 -38.31 2.13
N VAL A 124 -13.16 -38.51 2.47
CA VAL A 124 -14.11 -37.44 2.81
C VAL A 124 -13.78 -36.89 4.21
N LEU A 125 -14.04 -35.57 4.38
CA LEU A 125 -13.93 -34.69 5.57
C LEU A 125 -12.70 -33.79 5.44
N GLY A 126 -12.79 -32.53 5.02
CA GLY A 126 -13.80 -31.53 5.35
C GLY A 126 -13.07 -30.34 5.96
N GLY A 127 -13.45 -29.12 5.56
CA GLY A 127 -13.03 -27.90 6.25
C GLY A 127 -12.04 -27.03 5.47
N ALA A 128 -12.61 -26.14 4.66
CA ALA A 128 -11.95 -24.94 4.17
C ALA A 128 -11.47 -24.06 5.34
N TRP A 129 -10.17 -23.85 5.44
CA TRP A 129 -9.55 -22.74 6.18
C TRP A 129 -8.37 -22.28 5.32
N ILE A 130 -8.56 -21.24 4.49
CA ILE A 130 -8.36 -19.83 4.85
C ILE A 130 -6.96 -19.62 5.42
N THR A 131 -6.06 -19.09 4.60
CA THR A 131 -5.35 -17.80 4.82
C THR A 131 -4.31 -17.66 3.72
N CYS A 132 -4.56 -16.79 2.74
CA CYS A 132 -3.53 -16.34 1.81
C CYS A 132 -3.02 -14.99 2.32
N CYS A 133 -1.71 -14.90 2.58
CA CYS A 133 -0.98 -13.63 2.73
C CYS A 133 -0.88 -12.88 1.40
#